data_AF-A0A8T3XBY2-F1
#
_entry.id   AF-A0A8T3XBY2-F1
#
_cell.length_a   1.000
_cell.length_b   1.000
_cell.length_c   1.000
_cell.angle_alpha   90.00
_cell.angle_beta   90.00
_cell.angle_gamma   90.00
#
_symmetry.space_group_name_H-M   'P 1'
#
loop_
_entity.id
_entity.type
_entity.pdbx_description
1 polymer ?
#
loop_
_entity_poly.entity_id
_entity_poly.type
_entity_poly.pdbx_seq_one_letter_code
_entity_poly.pdbx_strand_id
1 'polypeptide(L)'
;MKRENKLIVGVMFVLIILIVLIVLSYFNFFGKNKEDNKDVSNVVDPSAIYCKELGYKYEIRTKENGQYGSCIISSNLECDSWDFFNGKCAQQFTFCEKNEGEIITVRESCQFSSECGECILSNGDRCKEWNYIQGKC
;
A
#
# COMPACT_ATOMS: atom_id res chain seq x y z
N MET A 1 35.47 -57.99 -0.33
CA MET A 1 35.62 -56.56 -0.72
C MET A 1 34.69 -56.15 -1.88
N LYS A 2 33.39 -56.49 -1.86
CA LYS A 2 32.42 -56.10 -2.93
C LYS A 2 30.99 -55.87 -2.39
N ARG A 3 30.66 -56.47 -1.23
CA ARG A 3 29.37 -56.31 -0.53
C ARG A 3 29.32 -55.08 0.37
N GLU A 4 30.44 -54.74 1.02
CA GLU A 4 30.57 -53.56 1.88
C GLU A 4 30.49 -52.25 1.08
N ASN A 5 31.11 -52.19 -0.10
CA ASN A 5 31.02 -51.02 -0.99
C ASN A 5 29.59 -50.79 -1.51
N LYS A 6 28.81 -51.85 -1.75
CA LYS A 6 27.40 -51.72 -2.16
C LYS A 6 26.53 -51.16 -1.02
N LEU A 7 26.82 -51.55 0.21
CA LEU A 7 26.13 -51.03 1.39
C LEU A 7 26.48 -49.55 1.63
N ILE A 8 27.77 -49.19 1.55
CA ILE A 8 28.25 -47.81 1.73
C ILE A 8 27.72 -46.88 0.63
N VAL A 9 27.75 -47.32 -0.64
CA VAL A 9 27.19 -46.54 -1.76
C VAL A 9 25.68 -46.34 -1.61
N GLY A 10 24.95 -47.37 -1.13
CA GLY A 10 23.54 -47.25 -0.83
C GLY A 10 23.24 -46.25 0.28
N VAL A 11 24.01 -46.29 1.38
CA VAL A 11 23.86 -45.35 2.51
C VAL A 11 24.19 -43.91 2.08
N MET A 12 25.25 -43.70 1.30
CA MET A 12 25.60 -42.39 0.78
C MET A 12 24.53 -41.81 -0.16
N PHE A 13 23.94 -42.64 -1.02
CA PHE A 13 22.88 -42.19 -1.93
C PHE A 13 21.62 -41.76 -1.17
N VAL A 14 21.24 -42.49 -0.12
CA VAL A 14 20.13 -42.12 0.77
C VAL A 14 20.41 -40.81 1.52
N LEU A 15 21.63 -40.62 2.03
CA LEU A 15 22.03 -39.38 2.71
C LEU A 15 22.00 -38.17 1.76
N ILE A 16 22.44 -38.32 0.52
CA ILE A 16 22.40 -37.24 -0.49
C ILE A 16 20.95 -36.84 -0.81
N ILE A 17 20.05 -37.82 -0.97
CA ILE A 17 18.62 -37.53 -1.21
C ILE A 17 18.02 -36.76 -0.03
N LEU A 18 18.32 -37.17 1.20
CA LEU A 18 17.84 -36.46 2.40
C LEU A 18 18.35 -35.01 2.46
N ILE A 19 19.63 -34.78 2.13
CA ILE A 19 20.21 -33.43 2.09
C ILE A 19 19.56 -32.57 1.00
N VAL A 20 19.31 -33.13 -0.20
CA VAL A 20 18.66 -32.41 -1.30
C VAL A 20 17.22 -32.01 -0.93
N LEU A 21 16.46 -32.91 -0.28
CA LEU A 21 15.11 -32.60 0.19
C LEU A 21 15.10 -31.49 1.24
N ILE A 22 16.09 -31.50 2.15
CA ILE A 22 16.27 -30.44 3.14
C ILE A 22 16.59 -29.10 2.45
N VAL A 23 17.55 -29.06 1.52
CA VAL A 23 17.93 -27.84 0.79
C VAL A 23 16.74 -27.28 -0.01
N LEU A 24 15.96 -28.12 -0.67
CA LEU A 24 14.75 -27.69 -1.39
C LEU A 24 13.68 -27.12 -0.44
N SER A 25 13.54 -27.69 0.77
CA SER A 25 12.63 -27.13 1.78
C SER A 25 13.10 -25.76 2.29
N TYR A 26 14.41 -25.57 2.47
CA TYR A 26 15.00 -24.29 2.89
C TYR A 26 14.93 -23.23 1.78
N PHE A 27 15.11 -23.60 0.52
CA PHE A 27 15.07 -22.65 -0.60
C PHE A 27 13.70 -22.00 -0.78
N ASN A 28 12.62 -22.77 -0.54
CA ASN A 28 11.25 -22.25 -0.54
C ASN A 28 10.95 -21.33 0.66
N PHE A 29 11.74 -21.43 1.73
CA PHE A 29 11.56 -20.64 2.95
C PHE A 29 12.27 -19.29 2.89
N PHE A 30 13.48 -19.22 2.32
CA PHE A 30 14.25 -17.97 2.22
C PHE A 30 13.80 -17.02 1.11
N GLY A 31 13.00 -17.47 0.14
CA GLY A 31 12.51 -16.66 -0.98
C GLY A 31 11.36 -15.68 -0.66
N LYS A 32 10.94 -15.55 0.60
CA LYS A 32 9.74 -14.80 1.01
C LYS A 32 9.96 -13.64 1.99
N ASN A 33 11.16 -13.06 2.06
CA ASN A 33 11.35 -11.82 2.82
C ASN A 33 11.56 -10.64 1.87
N LYS A 34 10.42 -10.09 1.43
CA LYS A 34 10.34 -8.79 0.77
C LYS A 34 10.10 -7.71 1.84
N GLU A 35 10.98 -6.71 1.77
CA GLU A 35 10.84 -5.33 2.22
C GLU A 35 10.69 -5.02 3.72
N ASP A 36 11.71 -4.31 4.18
CA ASP A 36 11.81 -3.54 5.43
C ASP A 36 10.59 -2.61 5.57
N ASN A 37 9.51 -3.10 6.17
CA ASN A 37 8.36 -2.27 6.51
C ASN A 37 8.53 -1.81 7.95
N LYS A 38 9.01 -0.58 8.08
CA LYS A 38 9.12 0.16 9.32
C LYS A 38 7.72 0.31 9.92
N ASP A 39 7.38 -0.62 10.81
CA ASP A 39 6.16 -0.63 11.62
C ASP A 39 6.11 0.64 12.47
N VAL A 40 5.27 1.59 12.05
CA VAL A 40 4.86 2.74 12.84
C VAL A 40 3.37 2.55 13.11
N SER A 41 3.07 1.98 14.27
CA SER A 41 1.79 2.04 15.01
C SER A 41 0.51 1.79 14.20
N ASN A 42 -0.28 0.80 14.64
CA ASN A 42 -1.58 0.39 14.09
C ASN A 42 -2.72 1.46 14.06
N VAL A 43 -2.41 2.77 14.11
CA VAL A 43 -3.34 3.83 13.70
C VAL A 43 -3.02 4.17 12.25
N VAL A 44 -3.78 3.61 11.33
CA VAL A 44 -3.56 3.83 9.90
C VAL A 44 -4.13 5.21 9.54
N ASP A 45 -3.27 6.18 9.23
CA ASP A 45 -3.65 7.53 8.79
C ASP A 45 -4.53 7.43 7.52
N PRO A 46 -5.81 7.88 7.54
CA PRO A 46 -6.71 7.79 6.40
C PRO A 46 -6.16 8.44 5.12
N SER A 47 -5.44 9.56 5.25
CA SER A 47 -4.84 10.25 4.11
C SER A 47 -3.70 9.42 3.49
N ALA A 48 -2.95 8.70 4.33
CA ALA A 48 -1.91 7.79 3.89
C ALA A 48 -2.48 6.55 3.20
N ILE A 49 -3.61 6.01 3.70
CA ILE A 49 -4.34 4.91 3.05
C ILE A 49 -4.79 5.35 1.68
N TYR A 50 -5.54 6.45 1.61
CA TYR A 50 -6.11 6.97 0.38
C TYR A 50 -5.05 7.22 -0.70
N CYS A 51 -3.94 7.86 -0.32
CA CYS A 51 -2.79 8.06 -1.21
C CYS A 51 -2.30 6.74 -1.81
N LYS A 52 -2.07 5.72 -0.97
CA LYS A 52 -1.57 4.40 -1.40
C LYS A 52 -2.63 3.63 -2.20
N GLU A 53 -3.89 3.73 -1.84
CA GLU A 53 -5.02 3.03 -2.48
C GLU A 53 -5.24 3.51 -3.92
N LEU A 54 -4.98 4.80 -4.18
CA LEU A 54 -4.96 5.35 -5.54
C LEU A 54 -3.69 5.03 -6.34
N GLY A 55 -2.76 4.26 -5.76
CA GLY A 55 -1.52 3.83 -6.39
C GLY A 55 -0.38 4.84 -6.29
N TYR A 56 -0.50 5.87 -5.45
CA TYR A 56 0.53 6.89 -5.25
C TYR A 56 1.49 6.52 -4.12
N LYS A 57 2.68 7.13 -4.15
CA LYS A 57 3.70 6.89 -3.14
C LYS A 57 3.46 7.81 -1.94
N TYR A 58 3.38 7.23 -0.75
CA TYR A 58 3.30 7.98 0.49
C TYR A 58 4.66 8.00 1.21
N GLU A 59 5.08 9.17 1.66
CA GLU A 59 6.29 9.37 2.47
C GLU A 59 6.01 10.27 3.67
N ILE A 60 6.69 10.03 4.79
CA ILE A 60 6.70 10.96 5.91
C ILE A 60 7.89 11.91 5.71
N ARG A 61 7.61 13.20 5.68
CA ARG A 61 8.62 14.26 5.54
C ARG A 61 8.71 15.10 6.81
N THR A 62 9.85 15.74 7.01
CA THR A 62 10.10 16.63 8.14
C THR A 62 10.11 18.07 7.65
N LYS A 63 9.42 18.96 8.37
CA LYS A 63 9.43 20.42 8.23
C LYS A 63 9.82 21.05 9.57
N GLU A 64 10.05 22.37 9.57
CA GLU A 64 10.43 23.11 10.79
C GLU A 64 9.48 22.84 11.98
N ASN A 65 8.19 22.66 11.69
CA ASN A 65 7.14 22.49 12.69
C ASN A 65 6.74 21.03 12.96
N GLY A 66 7.54 20.05 12.53
CA GLY A 66 7.30 18.62 12.78
C GLY A 66 7.24 17.77 11.52
N GLN A 67 6.61 16.60 11.59
CA GLN A 67 6.45 15.69 10.46
C GLN A 67 5.10 15.88 9.77
N TYR A 68 5.05 15.59 8.47
CA TYR A 68 3.81 15.56 7.69
C TYR A 68 3.85 14.42 6.67
N GLY A 69 2.67 13.95 6.28
CA GLY A 69 2.52 12.99 5.19
C GLY A 69 2.57 13.68 3.85
N SER A 70 3.37 13.16 2.93
CA SER A 70 3.46 13.63 1.55
C SER A 70 2.95 12.53 0.61
N CYS A 71 1.97 12.88 -0.23
CA CYS A 71 1.49 12.02 -1.30
C CYS A 71 2.14 12.43 -2.62
N ILE A 72 2.98 11.56 -3.16
CA ILE A 72 3.76 11.76 -4.37
C ILE A 72 3.00 11.12 -5.53
N ILE A 73 2.41 11.98 -6.37
CA ILE A 73 1.50 11.61 -7.45
C ILE A 73 2.29 11.33 -8.74
N SER A 74 3.31 12.13 -9.00
CA SER A 74 4.30 11.92 -10.08
C SER A 74 5.67 12.47 -9.64
N SER A 75 6.69 12.35 -10.49
CA SER A 75 8.04 12.87 -10.19
C SER A 75 8.09 14.38 -9.97
N ASN A 76 7.11 15.12 -10.48
CA ASN A 76 7.01 16.58 -10.41
C ASN A 76 5.72 17.06 -9.74
N LEU A 77 4.96 16.17 -9.11
CA LEU A 77 3.72 16.50 -8.42
C LEU A 77 3.61 15.74 -7.11
N GLU A 78 3.57 16.50 -6.02
CA GLU A 78 3.37 16.01 -4.68
C GLU A 78 2.49 16.98 -3.91
N CYS A 79 1.75 16.45 -2.94
CA CYS A 79 0.85 17.20 -2.08
C CYS A 79 1.08 16.80 -0.62
N ASP A 80 0.70 17.67 0.31
CA ASP A 80 0.38 17.21 1.66
C ASP A 80 -0.73 16.15 1.56
N SER A 81 -0.60 15.04 2.28
CA SER A 81 -1.52 13.91 2.13
C SER A 81 -2.95 14.28 2.53
N TRP A 82 -3.13 15.15 3.52
CA TRP A 82 -4.45 15.62 3.94
C TRP A 82 -5.05 16.61 2.95
N ASP A 83 -4.25 17.49 2.35
CA ASP A 83 -4.73 18.37 1.28
C ASP A 83 -5.17 17.58 0.04
N PHE A 84 -4.45 16.51 -0.31
CA PHE A 84 -4.86 15.60 -1.38
C PHE A 84 -6.15 14.85 -1.01
N PHE A 85 -6.21 14.27 0.19
CA PHE A 85 -7.38 13.55 0.73
C PHE A 85 -8.65 14.41 0.78
N ASN A 86 -8.50 15.71 1.11
CA ASN A 86 -9.62 16.65 1.21
C ASN A 86 -9.98 17.32 -0.12
N GLY A 87 -9.36 16.91 -1.23
CA GLY A 87 -9.63 17.43 -2.56
C GLY A 87 -9.15 18.87 -2.76
N LYS A 88 -8.09 19.31 -2.07
CA LYS A 88 -7.53 20.67 -2.18
C LYS A 88 -6.29 20.76 -3.05
N CYS A 89 -5.60 19.64 -3.24
CA CYS A 89 -4.38 19.55 -4.02
C CYS A 89 -4.54 18.46 -5.07
N ALA A 90 -3.98 18.70 -6.26
CA ALA A 90 -3.95 17.73 -7.36
C ALA A 90 -5.30 17.05 -7.64
N GLN A 91 -6.38 17.84 -7.67
CA GLN A 91 -7.76 17.36 -7.79
C GLN A 91 -7.94 16.36 -8.93
N GLN A 92 -7.38 16.63 -10.12
CA GLN A 92 -7.48 15.74 -11.28
C GLN A 92 -6.94 14.31 -11.07
N PHE A 93 -6.27 14.05 -9.95
CA PHE A 93 -5.71 12.75 -9.57
C PHE A 93 -6.48 12.05 -8.44
N THR A 94 -7.51 12.71 -7.89
CA THR A 94 -8.42 12.14 -6.89
C THR A 94 -9.31 11.05 -7.52
N PHE A 95 -9.95 10.23 -6.70
CA PHE A 95 -10.84 9.18 -7.18
C PHE A 95 -12.04 9.77 -7.92
N CYS A 96 -12.67 10.80 -7.37
CA CYS A 96 -13.81 11.48 -8.01
C CYS A 96 -13.49 11.92 -9.44
N GLU A 97 -12.43 12.71 -9.63
CA GLU A 97 -12.07 13.30 -10.93
C GLU A 97 -11.64 12.24 -11.95
N LYS A 98 -10.99 11.15 -11.49
CA LYS A 98 -10.68 10.00 -12.34
C LYS A 98 -11.92 9.22 -12.79
N ASN A 99 -13.05 9.37 -12.10
CA ASN A 99 -14.30 8.70 -12.40
C ASN A 99 -15.37 9.70 -12.89
N GLU A 100 -14.96 10.71 -13.67
CA GLU A 100 -15.84 11.65 -14.38
C GLU A 100 -16.78 12.46 -13.46
N GLY A 101 -16.41 12.62 -12.19
CA GLY A 101 -17.06 13.53 -11.25
C GLY A 101 -16.26 14.81 -11.03
N GLU A 102 -16.87 15.77 -10.35
CA GLU A 102 -16.23 17.02 -9.91
C GLU A 102 -16.01 17.01 -8.40
N ILE A 103 -14.75 17.13 -7.95
CA ILE A 103 -14.46 17.13 -6.52
C ILE A 103 -14.55 18.55 -5.93
N ILE A 104 -15.31 18.68 -4.84
CA ILE A 104 -15.40 19.91 -4.05
C ILE A 104 -14.97 19.65 -2.60
N THR A 105 -14.40 20.65 -1.94
CA THR A 105 -14.11 20.59 -0.50
C THR A 105 -15.28 21.15 0.29
N VAL A 106 -15.82 20.36 1.21
CA VAL A 106 -16.93 20.76 2.10
C VAL A 106 -16.52 20.64 3.56
N ARG A 107 -17.28 21.27 4.46
CA ARG A 107 -17.03 21.24 5.92
C ARG A 107 -18.10 20.49 6.71
N GLU A 108 -19.12 20.00 6.03
CA GLU A 108 -20.28 19.36 6.64
C GLU A 108 -20.17 17.84 6.55
N SER A 109 -20.47 17.15 7.66
CA SER A 109 -20.53 15.69 7.73
C SER A 109 -19.23 14.99 7.31
N CYS A 110 -18.08 15.52 7.74
CA CYS A 110 -16.76 14.94 7.48
C CYS A 110 -16.32 14.03 8.63
N GLN A 111 -15.83 12.83 8.30
CA GLN A 111 -15.53 11.79 9.29
C GLN A 111 -14.14 11.94 9.96
N PHE A 112 -13.14 12.43 9.22
CA PHE A 112 -11.73 12.36 9.64
C PHE A 112 -11.09 13.73 9.90
N SER A 113 -11.69 14.80 9.41
CA SER A 113 -11.16 16.17 9.47
C SER A 113 -12.30 17.17 9.46
N SER A 114 -11.99 18.45 9.73
CA SER A 114 -12.96 19.56 9.69
C SER A 114 -13.48 19.87 8.28
N GLU A 115 -12.86 19.29 7.27
CA GLU A 115 -13.21 19.40 5.86
C GLU A 115 -12.89 18.09 5.16
N CYS A 116 -13.53 17.83 4.03
CA CYS A 116 -13.36 16.60 3.27
C CYS A 116 -13.76 16.80 1.81
N GLY A 117 -13.25 15.94 0.93
CA GLY A 117 -13.69 15.87 -0.46
C GLY A 117 -15.11 15.31 -0.57
N GLU A 118 -15.94 15.95 -1.38
CA GLU A 118 -17.24 15.48 -1.82
C GLU A 118 -17.28 15.52 -3.34
N CYS A 119 -17.64 14.39 -3.94
CA CYS A 119 -17.75 14.22 -5.37
C CYS A 119 -19.17 14.56 -5.82
N ILE A 120 -19.29 15.41 -6.84
CA ILE A 120 -20.50 15.60 -7.61
C ILE A 120 -20.42 14.65 -8.81
N LEU A 121 -21.23 13.60 -8.80
CA LEU A 121 -21.28 12.58 -9.85
C LEU A 121 -21.97 13.13 -11.11
N SER A 122 -21.75 12.49 -12.25
CA SER A 122 -22.30 12.95 -13.54
C SER A 122 -23.83 12.95 -13.60
N ASN A 123 -24.50 12.18 -12.73
CA ASN A 123 -25.96 12.19 -12.57
C ASN A 123 -26.47 13.28 -11.61
N GLY A 124 -25.57 14.07 -11.01
CA GLY A 124 -25.86 15.14 -10.06
C GLY A 124 -25.86 14.70 -8.59
N ASP A 125 -25.72 13.41 -8.30
CA ASP A 125 -25.64 12.90 -6.93
C ASP A 125 -24.34 13.36 -6.24
N ARG A 126 -24.40 13.50 -4.91
CA ARG A 126 -23.25 13.90 -4.10
C ARG A 126 -22.81 12.76 -3.22
N CYS A 127 -21.52 12.48 -3.21
CA CYS A 127 -20.97 11.47 -2.32
C CYS A 127 -19.62 11.87 -1.74
N LYS A 128 -19.40 11.57 -0.45
CA LYS A 128 -18.09 11.80 0.16
C LYS A 128 -17.02 10.98 -0.56
N GLU A 129 -15.90 11.61 -0.88
CA GLU A 129 -14.80 11.00 -1.63
C GLU A 129 -14.36 9.66 -1.02
N TRP A 130 -14.22 9.64 0.31
CA TRP A 130 -13.88 8.43 1.05
C TRP A 130 -14.93 7.32 0.96
N ASN A 131 -16.21 7.66 0.86
CA ASN A 131 -17.27 6.67 0.65
C ASN A 131 -17.26 6.16 -0.79
N TYR A 132 -16.93 7.05 -1.75
CA TYR A 132 -16.94 6.72 -3.17
C TYR A 132 -15.87 5.70 -3.54
N ILE A 133 -14.63 5.91 -3.09
CA ILE A 133 -13.55 4.94 -3.29
C ILE A 133 -13.85 3.56 -2.66
N GLN A 134 -14.72 3.51 -1.65
CA GLN A 134 -15.15 2.28 -0.98
C GLN A 134 -16.39 1.61 -1.59
N GLY A 135 -16.96 2.18 -2.66
CA GLY A 135 -18.19 1.68 -3.28
C GLY A 135 -19.41 1.78 -2.36
N LYS A 136 -19.45 2.80 -1.50
CA LYS A 136 -20.57 3.08 -0.57
C LYS A 136 -21.50 4.18 -1.07
N CYS A 137 -21.25 4.65 -2.28
CA CYS A 137 -22.18 5.34 -3.16
C CYS A 137 -22.63 4.29 -4.19
#